data_AF-A0A7S3ST07-F1
#
_entry.id   AF-A0A7S3ST07-F1
#
_cell.length_a   1.000
_cell.length_b   1.000
_cell.length_c   1.000
_cell.angle_alpha   90.00
_cell.angle_beta   90.00
_cell.angle_gamma   90.00
#
_symmetry.space_group_name_H-M   'P 1'
#
loop_
_entity.id
_entity.type
_entity.pdbx_description
1 polymer ?
#
loop_
_entity_poly.entity_id
_entity_poly.type
_entity_poly.pdbx_seq_one_letter_code
_entity_poly.pdbx_strand_id
1 'polypeptide(L)'
;SVVHNLWTYFGQSFYHAAIIPLLALTVVLAWYARPSTSEEMPRKFANFQYTYLVVWCVCVAADWLQGPYVYALYSAYGFTGQEIAQLFVAGFASSLVFGCFVGSLADRFGRKLCCMAYCAFYIASCITKHWQHYWILMLGRVLGGVATSLIFSCFECWMVSEHLQRFRFSSGLLSYMFGL
;
A
#
# COMPACT_ATOMS: atom_id res chain seq x y z
N SER A 1 2.79 0.48 42.02
CA SER A 1 1.51 -0.13 41.59
C SER A 1 1.33 -0.03 40.07
N VAL A 2 1.25 1.18 39.47
CA VAL A 2 1.05 1.37 38.02
C VAL A 2 2.15 0.76 37.13
N VAL A 3 3.42 0.92 37.50
CA VAL A 3 4.56 0.38 36.73
C VAL A 3 4.58 -1.15 36.72
N HIS A 4 4.20 -1.80 37.82
CA HIS A 4 4.13 -3.26 37.92
C HIS A 4 3.00 -3.84 37.06
N ASN A 5 1.87 -3.11 36.96
CA ASN A 5 0.77 -3.46 36.07
C ASN A 5 1.10 -3.29 34.58
N LEU A 6 1.98 -2.35 34.21
CA LEU A 6 2.45 -2.21 32.82
C LEU A 6 3.34 -3.38 32.42
N TRP A 7 4.26 -3.81 33.29
CA TRP A 7 5.13 -4.96 33.04
C TRP A 7 4.34 -6.27 32.88
N THR A 8 3.30 -6.48 33.68
CA THR A 8 2.40 -7.62 33.48
C THR A 8 1.57 -7.47 32.21
N TYR A 9 1.04 -6.29 31.87
CA TYR A 9 0.27 -6.07 30.63
C TYR A 9 1.09 -6.31 29.35
N PHE A 10 2.34 -5.82 29.30
CA PHE A 10 3.24 -6.06 28.16
C PHE A 10 3.82 -7.49 28.13
N GLY A 11 3.84 -8.19 29.26
CA GLY A 11 4.29 -9.58 29.37
C GLY A 11 3.22 -10.65 29.07
N GLN A 12 1.94 -10.29 28.95
CA GLN A 12 0.82 -11.25 28.82
C GLN A 12 0.65 -11.84 27.41
N SER A 13 1.19 -11.20 26.37
CA SER A 13 1.03 -11.68 25.00
C SER A 13 2.21 -11.28 24.14
N PHE A 14 2.74 -12.25 23.38
CA PHE A 14 3.83 -12.07 22.41
C PHE A 14 3.62 -10.85 21.50
N TYR A 15 2.36 -10.52 21.17
CA TYR A 15 1.99 -9.32 20.40
C TYR A 15 2.46 -8.00 21.03
N HIS A 16 2.25 -7.80 22.34
CA HIS A 16 2.61 -6.56 23.04
C HIS A 16 4.13 -6.47 23.25
N ALA A 17 4.76 -7.62 23.51
CA ALA A 17 6.21 -7.73 23.63
C ALA A 17 6.94 -7.47 22.29
N ALA A 18 6.33 -7.80 21.15
CA ALA A 18 6.91 -7.58 19.82
C ALA A 18 6.65 -6.17 19.26
N ILE A 19 5.48 -5.58 19.52
CA ILE A 19 5.12 -4.26 18.94
C ILE A 19 6.04 -3.14 19.40
N ILE A 20 6.37 -3.05 20.69
CA ILE A 20 7.24 -1.97 21.20
C ILE A 20 8.63 -1.99 20.56
N PRO A 21 9.38 -3.11 20.57
CA PRO A 21 10.71 -3.14 19.97
C PRO A 21 10.65 -2.97 18.45
N LEU A 22 9.62 -3.48 17.78
CA LEU A 22 9.44 -3.25 16.34
C LEU A 22 9.21 -1.77 16.04
N LEU A 23 8.31 -1.11 16.77
CA LEU A 23 8.09 0.34 16.62
C LEU A 23 9.35 1.14 16.92
N ALA A 24 10.07 0.81 18.00
CA ALA A 24 11.33 1.47 18.34
C ALA A 24 12.37 1.29 17.23
N LEU A 25 12.52 0.07 16.71
CA LEU A 25 13.39 -0.22 15.58
C LEU A 25 12.97 0.55 14.32
N THR A 26 11.67 0.60 14.00
CA THR A 26 11.17 1.37 12.85
C THR A 26 11.48 2.85 12.99
N VAL A 27 11.31 3.43 14.19
CA VAL A 27 11.64 4.85 14.46
C VAL A 27 13.14 5.11 14.32
N VAL A 28 13.98 4.22 14.85
CA VAL A 28 15.44 4.33 14.74
C VAL A 28 15.86 4.24 13.27
N LEU A 29 15.37 3.23 12.54
CA LEU A 29 15.66 3.07 11.12
C LEU A 29 15.16 4.25 10.29
N ALA A 30 13.96 4.76 10.56
CA ALA A 30 13.42 5.94 9.89
C ALA A 30 14.26 7.20 10.16
N TRP A 31 14.81 7.35 11.37
CA TRP A 31 15.70 8.46 11.69
C TRP A 31 17.04 8.35 10.96
N TYR A 32 17.64 7.16 10.91
CA TYR A 32 18.89 6.91 10.19
C TYR A 32 18.75 6.97 8.66
N ALA A 33 17.61 6.51 8.13
CA ALA A 33 17.32 6.51 6.71
C ALA A 33 16.79 7.87 6.20
N ARG A 34 16.60 8.85 7.11
CA ARG A 34 16.01 10.14 6.76
C ARG A 34 16.80 10.79 5.63
N PRO A 35 16.17 11.07 4.49
CA PRO A 35 16.87 11.69 3.37
C PRO A 35 17.22 13.13 3.77
N SER A 36 18.44 13.55 3.48
CA SER A 36 18.84 14.94 3.57
C SER A 36 19.18 15.46 2.18
N THR A 37 18.82 16.70 1.90
CA THR A 37 19.16 17.38 0.67
C THR A 37 19.83 18.71 1.01
N SER A 38 20.89 19.04 0.29
CA SER A 38 21.57 20.34 0.36
C SER A 38 20.89 21.40 -0.54
N GLU A 39 19.92 21.00 -1.36
CA GLU A 39 19.20 21.89 -2.26
C GLU A 39 18.06 22.61 -1.54
N GLU A 40 17.85 23.89 -1.87
CA GLU A 40 16.69 24.63 -1.40
C GLU A 40 15.39 24.01 -1.92
N MET A 41 14.45 23.71 -1.03
CA MET A 41 13.14 23.16 -1.40
C MET A 41 12.17 24.30 -1.80
N PRO A 42 11.79 24.41 -3.10
CA PRO A 42 10.84 25.42 -3.51
C PRO A 42 9.46 25.16 -2.90
N ARG A 43 8.69 26.21 -2.59
CA ARG A 43 7.33 26.06 -2.02
C ARG A 43 6.40 25.19 -2.87
N LYS A 44 6.56 25.21 -4.21
CA LYS A 44 5.82 24.35 -5.14
C LYS A 44 6.17 22.87 -4.97
N PHE A 45 7.42 22.55 -4.68
CA PHE A 45 7.87 21.18 -4.42
C PHE A 45 7.28 20.64 -3.12
N ALA A 46 7.33 21.43 -2.04
CA ALA A 46 6.71 21.06 -0.77
C ALA A 46 5.20 20.77 -0.93
N ASN A 47 4.46 21.63 -1.63
CA ASN A 47 3.03 21.39 -1.89
C ASN A 47 2.79 20.09 -2.69
N PHE A 48 3.62 19.83 -3.70
CA PHE A 48 3.54 18.59 -4.47
C PHE A 48 3.84 17.36 -3.60
N GLN A 49 4.90 17.40 -2.79
CA GLN A 49 5.26 16.35 -1.85
C GLN A 49 4.11 16.03 -0.89
N TYR A 50 3.52 17.05 -0.24
CA TYR A 50 2.37 16.84 0.64
C TYR A 50 1.19 16.21 -0.09
N THR A 51 0.89 16.68 -1.31
CA THR A 51 -0.21 16.14 -2.12
C THR A 51 0.04 14.66 -2.46
N TYR A 52 1.26 14.34 -2.91
CA TYR A 52 1.67 12.97 -3.23
C TYR A 52 1.53 12.05 -2.02
N LEU A 53 2.10 12.45 -0.88
CA LEU A 53 2.08 11.66 0.36
C LEU A 53 0.65 11.43 0.86
N VAL A 54 -0.22 12.44 0.82
CA VAL A 54 -1.63 12.27 1.24
C VAL A 54 -2.34 11.24 0.37
N VAL A 55 -2.24 11.36 -0.96
CA VAL A 55 -2.91 10.43 -1.88
C VAL A 55 -2.33 9.02 -1.71
N TRP A 56 -1.01 8.89 -1.64
CA TRP A 56 -0.33 7.60 -1.45
C TRP A 56 -0.72 6.95 -0.12
N CYS A 57 -0.66 7.68 0.99
CA CYS A 57 -1.03 7.18 2.31
C CYS A 57 -2.50 6.71 2.36
N VAL A 58 -3.43 7.44 1.74
CA VAL A 58 -4.85 7.04 1.70
C VAL A 58 -5.02 5.73 0.93
N CYS A 59 -4.38 5.60 -0.23
CA CYS A 59 -4.47 4.39 -1.05
C CYS A 59 -3.84 3.17 -0.38
N VAL A 60 -2.64 3.34 0.20
CA VAL A 60 -1.96 2.28 0.95
C VAL A 60 -2.75 1.90 2.21
N ALA A 61 -3.26 2.88 2.96
CA ALA A 61 -4.09 2.62 4.13
C ALA A 61 -5.35 1.83 3.78
N ALA A 62 -6.00 2.14 2.66
CA ALA A 62 -7.14 1.37 2.18
C ALA A 62 -6.75 -0.10 1.92
N ASP A 63 -5.66 -0.34 1.19
CA ASP A 63 -5.16 -1.69 0.87
C ASP A 63 -4.82 -2.48 2.15
N TRP A 64 -4.14 -1.85 3.09
CA TRP A 64 -3.71 -2.46 4.34
C TRP A 64 -4.87 -2.75 5.29
N LEU A 65 -5.88 -1.88 5.33
CA LEU A 65 -7.06 -2.09 6.16
C LEU A 65 -7.83 -3.35 5.75
N GLN A 66 -7.74 -3.79 4.49
CA GLN A 66 -8.38 -5.04 4.08
C GLN A 66 -7.74 -6.28 4.72
N GLY A 67 -6.43 -6.26 5.01
CA GLY A 67 -5.68 -7.39 5.57
C GLY A 67 -6.35 -8.06 6.79
N PRO A 68 -6.68 -7.30 7.86
CA PRO A 68 -7.29 -7.88 9.07
C PRO A 68 -8.78 -8.26 8.91
N TYR A 69 -9.54 -7.61 8.04
CA TYR A 69 -11.00 -7.79 7.99
C TYR A 69 -11.49 -8.75 6.90
N VAL A 70 -10.73 -8.96 5.83
CA VAL A 70 -11.17 -9.80 4.69
C VAL A 70 -11.39 -11.26 5.10
N TYR A 71 -10.55 -11.81 5.98
CA TYR A 71 -10.76 -13.16 6.49
C TYR A 71 -12.07 -13.26 7.30
N ALA A 72 -12.27 -12.31 8.22
CA ALA A 72 -13.46 -12.26 9.06
C ALA A 72 -14.73 -12.10 8.22
N LEU A 73 -14.69 -11.30 7.15
CA LEU A 73 -15.79 -11.13 6.20
C LEU A 73 -16.17 -12.46 5.54
N TYR A 74 -15.21 -13.20 5.00
CA TYR A 74 -15.49 -14.47 4.33
C TYR A 74 -15.98 -15.54 5.30
N SER A 75 -15.43 -15.55 6.52
CA SER A 75 -15.92 -16.42 7.59
C SER A 75 -17.37 -16.08 7.99
N ALA A 76 -17.72 -14.80 8.10
CA ALA A 76 -19.08 -14.35 8.38
C ALA A 76 -20.08 -14.71 7.25
N TYR A 77 -19.60 -14.81 6.02
CA TYR A 77 -20.35 -15.31 4.86
C TYR A 77 -20.50 -16.84 4.83
N GLY A 78 -19.94 -17.56 5.80
CA GLY A 78 -20.08 -19.01 5.93
C GLY A 78 -19.17 -19.82 5.00
N PHE A 79 -18.15 -19.20 4.39
CA PHE A 79 -17.17 -19.94 3.59
C PHE A 79 -16.26 -20.81 4.47
N THR A 80 -15.90 -21.97 3.94
CA THR A 80 -14.97 -22.89 4.57
C THR A 80 -13.54 -22.35 4.57
N GLY A 81 -12.69 -22.84 5.48
CA GLY A 81 -11.28 -22.45 5.51
C GLY A 81 -10.55 -22.71 4.19
N GLN A 82 -10.92 -23.77 3.46
CA GLN A 82 -10.38 -24.12 2.15
C GLN A 82 -10.76 -23.08 1.08
N GLU A 83 -12.04 -22.68 1.01
CA GLU A 83 -12.51 -21.65 0.07
C GLU A 83 -11.86 -20.29 0.36
N ILE A 84 -11.74 -19.94 1.64
CA ILE A 84 -11.04 -18.72 2.07
C ILE A 84 -9.58 -18.78 1.63
N ALA A 85 -8.88 -19.90 1.85
CA ALA A 85 -7.50 -20.06 1.40
C ALA A 85 -7.37 -19.90 -0.13
N GLN A 86 -8.29 -20.47 -0.91
CA GLN A 86 -8.32 -20.31 -2.37
C GLN A 86 -8.49 -18.84 -2.78
N LEU A 87 -9.39 -18.09 -2.11
CA LEU A 87 -9.57 -16.65 -2.33
C LEU A 87 -8.28 -15.86 -2.03
N PHE A 88 -7.56 -16.21 -0.95
CA PHE A 88 -6.28 -15.58 -0.64
C PHE A 88 -5.21 -15.90 -1.69
N VAL A 89 -5.07 -17.17 -2.07
CA VAL A 89 -4.12 -17.64 -3.09
C VAL A 89 -4.38 -16.94 -4.42
N ALA A 90 -5.63 -16.81 -4.87
CA ALA A 90 -5.95 -16.12 -6.12
C ALA A 90 -5.54 -14.65 -6.09
N GLY A 91 -5.73 -13.96 -4.96
CA GLY A 91 -5.30 -12.57 -4.79
C GLY A 91 -3.77 -12.41 -4.86
N PHE A 92 -3.02 -13.27 -4.15
CA PHE A 92 -1.56 -13.21 -4.18
C PHE A 92 -0.96 -13.69 -5.50
N ALA A 93 -1.55 -14.71 -6.13
CA ALA A 93 -1.12 -15.22 -7.42
C ALA A 93 -1.34 -14.17 -8.52
N SER A 94 -2.50 -13.51 -8.52
CA SER A 94 -2.76 -12.42 -9.47
C SER A 94 -1.81 -11.23 -9.24
N SER A 95 -1.54 -10.83 -7.99
CA SER A 95 -0.55 -9.76 -7.74
C SER A 95 0.85 -10.13 -8.20
N LEU A 96 1.26 -11.39 -8.03
CA LEU A 96 2.56 -11.88 -8.48
C LEU A 96 2.67 -11.82 -10.01
N VAL A 97 1.69 -12.40 -10.71
CA VAL A 97 1.67 -12.46 -12.18
C VAL A 97 1.65 -11.05 -12.76
N PHE A 98 0.72 -10.20 -12.32
CA PHE A 98 0.61 -8.85 -12.86
C PHE A 98 1.77 -7.95 -12.41
N GLY A 99 2.33 -8.15 -11.22
CA GLY A 99 3.52 -7.45 -10.75
C GLY A 99 4.74 -7.64 -11.66
N CYS A 100 4.91 -8.82 -12.27
CA CYS A 100 5.98 -9.04 -13.24
C CYS A 100 5.83 -8.21 -14.53
N PHE A 101 4.59 -7.88 -14.92
CA PHE A 101 4.31 -7.15 -16.15
C PHE A 101 4.03 -5.66 -15.94
N VAL A 102 3.82 -5.24 -14.70
CA VAL A 102 3.33 -3.90 -14.37
C VAL A 102 4.26 -2.78 -14.85
N GLY A 103 5.58 -2.99 -14.74
CA GLY A 103 6.59 -2.04 -15.23
C GLY A 103 6.50 -1.85 -16.75
N SER A 104 6.52 -2.95 -17.51
CA SER A 104 6.37 -2.92 -18.97
C SER A 104 5.03 -2.33 -19.42
N LEU A 105 3.95 -2.57 -18.66
CA LEU A 105 2.63 -2.01 -18.92
C LEU A 105 2.62 -0.50 -18.65
N ALA A 106 3.26 -0.05 -17.57
CA ALA A 106 3.36 1.35 -17.19
C ALA A 106 4.14 2.19 -18.21
N ASP A 107 5.23 1.61 -18.74
CA ASP A 107 6.04 2.25 -19.78
C ASP A 107 5.26 2.44 -21.09
N ARG A 108 4.36 1.50 -21.43
CA ARG A 108 3.63 1.51 -22.70
C ARG A 108 2.31 2.30 -22.67
N PHE A 109 1.52 2.15 -21.60
CA PHE A 109 0.16 2.71 -21.51
C PHE A 109 0.12 4.11 -20.89
N GLY A 110 1.26 4.59 -20.39
CA GLY A 110 1.39 5.93 -19.85
C GLY A 110 0.97 6.01 -18.38
N ARG A 111 1.77 6.76 -17.62
CA ARG A 111 1.80 6.77 -16.16
C ARG A 111 0.48 7.20 -15.51
N LYS A 112 -0.27 8.11 -16.14
CA LYS A 112 -1.60 8.55 -15.65
C LYS A 112 -2.67 7.45 -15.75
N LEU A 113 -2.63 6.64 -16.81
CA LEU A 113 -3.61 5.58 -17.01
C LEU A 113 -3.46 4.48 -15.97
N CYS A 114 -2.22 4.18 -15.56
CA CYS A 114 -1.92 3.17 -14.55
C CYS A 114 -2.48 3.55 -13.16
N CYS A 115 -2.35 4.81 -12.73
CA CYS A 115 -3.00 5.29 -11.49
C CYS A 115 -4.53 5.20 -11.55
N MET A 116 -5.15 5.56 -12.69
CA MET A 116 -6.59 5.44 -12.85
C MET A 116 -7.05 3.98 -12.87
N ALA A 117 -6.27 3.09 -13.49
CA ALA A 117 -6.51 1.65 -13.50
C ALA A 117 -6.45 1.07 -12.09
N TYR A 118 -5.47 1.46 -11.27
CA TYR A 118 -5.41 1.11 -9.85
C TYR A 118 -6.72 1.47 -9.15
N CYS A 119 -7.16 2.73 -9.23
CA CYS A 119 -8.39 3.17 -8.58
C CYS A 119 -9.60 2.38 -9.06
N ALA A 120 -9.73 2.16 -10.37
CA ALA A 120 -10.85 1.42 -10.96
C ALA A 120 -10.89 -0.05 -10.49
N PHE A 121 -9.77 -0.77 -10.57
CA PHE A 121 -9.68 -2.16 -10.14
C PHE A 121 -9.91 -2.29 -8.63
N TYR A 122 -9.38 -1.36 -7.84
CA TYR A 122 -9.52 -1.38 -6.40
C TYR A 122 -10.97 -1.11 -5.96
N ILE A 123 -11.63 -0.12 -6.57
CA ILE A 123 -13.07 0.16 -6.34
C ILE A 123 -13.91 -1.06 -6.72
N ALA A 124 -13.66 -1.66 -7.89
CA ALA A 124 -14.36 -2.86 -8.31
C ALA A 124 -14.15 -4.02 -7.31
N SER A 125 -12.92 -4.24 -6.85
CA SER A 125 -12.60 -5.23 -5.80
C SER A 125 -13.35 -4.95 -4.48
N CYS A 126 -13.49 -3.69 -4.08
CA CYS A 126 -14.29 -3.33 -2.90
C CYS A 126 -15.78 -3.62 -3.10
N ILE A 127 -16.34 -3.26 -4.25
CA ILE A 127 -17.75 -3.49 -4.55
C ILE A 127 -18.10 -4.98 -4.47
N THR A 128 -17.22 -5.86 -4.96
CA THR A 128 -17.49 -7.31 -4.94
C THR A 128 -17.76 -7.87 -3.54
N LYS A 129 -17.20 -7.25 -2.49
CA LYS A 129 -17.35 -7.68 -1.09
C LYS A 129 -18.78 -7.57 -0.57
N HIS A 130 -19.64 -6.77 -1.20
CA HIS A 130 -21.05 -6.64 -0.83
C HIS A 130 -21.90 -7.84 -1.23
N TRP A 131 -21.39 -8.75 -2.07
CA TRP A 131 -22.12 -9.92 -2.52
C TRP A 131 -21.55 -11.20 -1.92
N GLN A 132 -22.41 -11.96 -1.24
CA GLN A 132 -22.08 -13.27 -0.66
C GLN A 132 -22.08 -14.38 -1.74
N HIS A 133 -21.24 -14.23 -2.75
CA HIS A 133 -21.13 -15.21 -3.84
C HIS A 133 -19.67 -15.51 -4.15
N TYR A 134 -19.28 -16.77 -4.01
CA TYR A 134 -17.89 -17.21 -4.10
C TYR A 134 -17.16 -16.69 -5.34
N TRP A 135 -17.74 -16.87 -6.53
CA TRP A 135 -17.10 -16.45 -7.79
C TRP A 135 -17.00 -14.93 -7.94
N ILE A 136 -17.91 -14.17 -7.33
CA ILE A 136 -17.87 -12.71 -7.35
C ILE A 136 -16.74 -12.23 -6.44
N LEU A 137 -16.57 -12.86 -5.29
CA LEU A 137 -15.45 -12.61 -4.38
C LEU A 137 -14.12 -13.06 -5.00
N MET A 138 -14.11 -14.16 -5.75
CA MET A 138 -12.93 -14.63 -6.49
C MET A 138 -12.49 -13.59 -7.53
N LEU A 139 -13.43 -13.09 -8.34
CA LEU A 139 -13.15 -11.97 -9.24
C LEU A 139 -12.64 -10.75 -8.45
N GLY A 140 -13.29 -10.43 -7.33
CA GLY A 140 -12.85 -9.39 -6.41
C GLY A 140 -11.40 -9.53 -5.94
N ARG A 141 -10.98 -10.75 -5.61
CA ARG A 141 -9.61 -11.06 -5.19
C ARG A 141 -8.62 -10.92 -6.33
N VAL A 142 -8.97 -11.36 -7.54
CA VAL A 142 -8.12 -11.18 -8.72
C VAL A 142 -7.96 -9.69 -9.03
N LEU A 143 -9.05 -8.92 -9.08
CA LEU A 143 -9.01 -7.48 -9.32
C LEU A 143 -8.23 -6.75 -8.22
N GLY A 144 -8.40 -7.18 -6.96
CA GLY A 144 -7.65 -6.67 -5.82
C GLY A 144 -6.15 -6.93 -5.96
N GLY A 145 -5.75 -8.14 -6.31
CA GLY A 145 -4.34 -8.48 -6.55
C GLY A 145 -3.72 -7.69 -7.70
N VAL A 146 -4.45 -7.49 -8.79
CA VAL A 146 -4.03 -6.59 -9.88
C VAL A 146 -3.85 -5.17 -9.38
N ALA A 147 -4.79 -4.64 -8.59
CA ALA A 147 -4.66 -3.31 -8.00
C ALA A 147 -3.44 -3.21 -7.06
N THR A 148 -3.23 -4.17 -6.16
CA THR A 148 -2.05 -4.18 -5.28
C THR A 148 -0.74 -4.26 -6.08
N SER A 149 -0.70 -4.95 -7.23
CA SER A 149 0.49 -4.92 -8.09
C SER A 149 0.77 -3.55 -8.71
N LEU A 150 -0.28 -2.75 -8.93
CA LEU A 150 -0.20 -1.40 -9.50
C LEU A 150 0.16 -0.34 -8.44
N ILE A 151 -0.16 -0.56 -7.15
CA ILE A 151 -0.10 0.50 -6.13
C ILE A 151 1.30 1.09 -5.95
N PHE A 152 2.36 0.28 -5.99
CA PHE A 152 3.72 0.81 -5.80
C PHE A 152 4.24 1.42 -7.10
N SER A 153 4.18 0.69 -8.21
CA SER A 153 4.74 1.16 -9.49
C SER A 153 4.00 2.36 -10.09
N CYS A 154 2.68 2.43 -9.97
CA CYS A 154 1.92 3.55 -10.56
C CYS A 154 2.18 4.86 -9.82
N PHE A 155 2.26 4.81 -8.50
CA PHE A 155 2.49 5.99 -7.69
C PHE A 155 3.91 6.54 -7.88
N GLU A 156 4.92 5.67 -7.90
CA GLU A 156 6.29 6.06 -8.27
C GLU A 156 6.35 6.68 -9.66
N CYS A 157 5.67 6.05 -10.64
CA CYS A 157 5.58 6.59 -11.99
C CYS A 157 4.92 7.98 -12.01
N TRP A 158 3.82 8.18 -11.29
CA TRP A 158 3.15 9.47 -11.19
C TRP A 158 4.07 10.54 -10.58
N MET A 159 4.77 10.19 -9.49
CA MET A 159 5.77 11.04 -8.84
C MET A 159 6.84 11.51 -9.82
N VAL A 160 7.48 10.56 -10.53
CA VAL A 160 8.52 10.84 -11.53
C VAL A 160 7.97 11.68 -12.68
N SER A 161 6.75 11.39 -13.17
CA SER A 161 6.16 12.09 -14.30
C SER A 161 5.87 13.55 -13.97
N GLU A 162 5.26 13.84 -12.82
CA GLU A 162 4.97 15.23 -12.40
C GLU A 162 6.26 16.00 -12.13
N HIS A 163 7.25 15.36 -11.50
CA HIS A 163 8.56 15.95 -11.22
C HIS A 163 9.29 16.38 -12.49
N LEU A 164 9.36 15.49 -13.50
CA LEU A 164 10.08 15.72 -14.74
C LEU A 164 9.31 16.57 -15.77
N GLN A 165 8.01 16.34 -15.93
CA GLN A 165 7.25 16.94 -17.03
C GLN A 165 6.55 18.23 -16.63
N ARG A 166 5.97 18.30 -15.42
CA ARG A 166 5.13 19.42 -15.00
C ARG A 166 5.91 20.51 -14.29
N PHE A 167 6.75 20.12 -13.33
CA PHE A 167 7.47 21.08 -12.50
C PHE A 167 8.94 21.26 -12.90
N ARG A 168 9.53 20.27 -13.57
CA ARG A 168 10.95 20.25 -13.98
C ARG A 168 11.89 20.58 -12.82
N PHE A 169 11.63 19.97 -11.68
CA PHE A 169 12.49 20.08 -10.51
C PHE A 169 13.83 19.36 -10.75
N SER A 170 14.84 19.67 -9.94
CA SER A 170 16.18 19.07 -10.03
C SER A 170 16.16 17.57 -9.74
N SER A 171 17.15 16.84 -10.27
CA SER A 171 17.31 15.41 -9.99
C SER A 171 17.59 15.12 -8.51
N GLY A 172 18.25 16.03 -7.78
CA GLY A 172 18.50 15.88 -6.34
C GLY A 172 17.22 15.86 -5.51
N LEU A 173 16.24 16.70 -5.86
CA LEU A 173 14.92 16.68 -5.23
C LEU A 173 14.12 15.42 -5.57
N LEU A 174 14.35 14.79 -6.72
CA LEU A 174 13.73 13.49 -7.06
C LEU A 174 14.30 12.37 -6.19
N SER A 175 15.63 12.32 -6.05
CA SER A 175 16.31 11.37 -5.16
C SER A 175 15.86 11.55 -3.70
N TYR A 176 15.64 12.79 -3.28
CA TYR A 176 15.06 13.09 -1.97
C TYR A 176 13.66 12.46 -1.80
N MET A 177 12.78 12.55 -2.81
CA MET A 177 11.44 11.94 -2.71
C MET A 177 11.47 10.41 -2.63
N PHE A 178 12.39 9.75 -3.33
CA PHE A 178 12.55 8.29 -3.22
C PHE A 178 13.10 7.82 -1.87
N GLY A 179 13.74 8.71 -1.12
CA GLY A 179 14.24 8.41 0.22
C GLY A 179 13.25 8.69 1.35
N LEU A 180 12.09 9.30 1.06
CA LEU A 180 11.04 9.59 2.05
C LEU A 180 10.30 8.31 2.47
#